data_AF-A0A932PST7-F1
#
_entry.id   AF-A0A932PST7-F1
#
_cell.length_a   1.000
_cell.length_b   1.000
_cell.length_c   1.000
_cell.angle_alpha   90.00
_cell.angle_beta   90.00
_cell.angle_gamma   90.00
#
_symmetry.space_group_name_H-M   'P 1'
#
loop_
_entity.id
_entity.type
_entity.pdbx_description
1 polymer ?
#
loop_
_entity_poly.entity_id
_entity_poly.type
_entity_poly.pdbx_seq_one_letter_code
_entity_poly.pdbx_strand_id
1 'polypeptide(L)'
;TGHVVKIVEEKNATALQKKQFKWKNAGPWLVKNKFLWQALPRIKKNKRSGEYYLTDLLELAVQAGHRAIAVPVAHVSEATGVNTIEHLKDAQTIYEKSLNSGRHSAPGKRQ
;
A
#
# COMPACT_ATOMS: atom_id res chain seq x y z
N THR A 1 3.85 17.45 0.19
CA THR A 1 3.44 16.09 0.60
C THR A 1 2.54 16.19 1.82
N GLY A 2 1.37 15.55 1.77
CA GLY A 2 0.35 15.65 2.82
C GLY A 2 0.65 14.75 4.03
N HIS A 3 0.03 15.08 5.16
CA HIS A 3 0.02 14.22 6.35
C HIS A 3 -1.09 13.17 6.20
N VAL A 4 -0.75 11.89 6.32
CA VAL A 4 -1.74 10.81 6.30
C VAL A 4 -2.16 10.54 7.73
N VAL A 5 -3.46 10.51 7.99
CA VAL A 5 -4.01 10.32 9.34
C VAL A 5 -4.58 8.91 9.56
N LYS A 6 -5.07 8.27 8.50
CA LYS A 6 -5.57 6.89 8.53
C LYS A 6 -5.63 6.31 7.12
N ILE A 7 -5.75 4.99 7.05
CA ILE A 7 -6.11 4.24 5.85
C ILE A 7 -7.41 3.51 6.15
N VAL A 8 -8.34 3.50 5.20
CA VAL A 8 -9.63 2.81 5.34
C VAL A 8 -9.71 1.72 4.29
N GLU A 9 -9.87 0.47 4.75
CA GLU A 9 -10.06 -0.67 3.86
C GLU A 9 -11.32 -0.50 2.99
N GLU A 10 -11.25 -0.91 1.72
CA GLU A 10 -12.33 -0.66 0.76
C GLU A 10 -13.68 -1.25 1.20
N LYS A 11 -13.65 -2.43 1.85
CA LYS A 11 -14.84 -3.07 2.42
C LYS A 11 -15.45 -2.30 3.58
N ASN A 12 -14.66 -1.49 4.28
CA ASN A 12 -15.09 -0.65 5.40
C ASN A 12 -15.39 0.79 4.98
N ALA A 13 -14.98 1.19 3.77
CA ALA A 13 -15.16 2.55 3.28
C ALA A 13 -16.63 2.85 2.93
N THR A 14 -17.11 4.03 3.35
CA THR A 14 -18.44 4.52 2.96
C THR A 14 -18.46 4.96 1.49
N ALA A 15 -19.64 5.06 0.89
CA ALA A 15 -19.78 5.56 -0.48
C ALA A 15 -19.14 6.95 -0.67
N LEU A 16 -19.29 7.83 0.34
CA LEU A 16 -18.66 9.14 0.33
C LEU A 16 -17.13 9.04 0.36
N GLN A 17 -16.57 8.19 1.22
CA GLN A 17 -15.12 7.98 1.29
C GLN A 17 -14.56 7.42 -0.02
N LYS A 18 -15.23 6.42 -0.61
CA LYS A 18 -14.84 5.86 -1.92
C LYS A 18 -14.82 6.93 -3.02
N LYS A 19 -15.76 7.87 -3.00
CA LYS A 19 -15.82 8.99 -3.96
C LYS A 19 -14.75 10.06 -3.71
N GLN A 20 -14.41 10.32 -2.45
CA GLN A 20 -13.51 11.42 -2.08
C GLN A 20 -12.03 11.01 -2.04
N PHE A 21 -11.73 9.75 -1.73
CA PHE A 21 -10.35 9.29 -1.58
C PHE A 21 -9.68 9.13 -2.94
N LYS A 22 -8.71 10.00 -3.22
CA LYS A 22 -7.92 10.01 -4.46
C LYS A 22 -6.65 9.15 -4.38
N TRP A 23 -6.28 8.71 -3.18
CA TRP A 23 -5.06 7.94 -2.91
C TRP A 23 -5.43 6.51 -2.54
N LYS A 24 -4.63 5.55 -3.04
CA LYS A 24 -4.72 4.14 -2.69
C LYS A 24 -3.43 3.72 -1.98
N ASN A 25 -3.54 2.85 -0.97
CA ASN A 25 -2.38 2.25 -0.34
C ASN A 25 -1.78 1.21 -1.29
N ALA A 26 -0.52 1.41 -1.68
CA ALA A 26 0.19 0.51 -2.58
C ALA A 26 0.68 -0.77 -1.87
N GLY A 27 0.80 -0.77 -0.54
CA GLY A 27 1.26 -1.92 0.25
C GLY A 27 2.68 -1.80 0.83
N PRO A 28 3.69 -1.22 0.13
CA PRO A 28 5.02 -1.01 0.69
C PRO A 28 5.09 0.12 1.72
N TRP A 29 5.69 -0.16 2.88
CA TRP A 29 5.80 0.78 4.00
C TRP A 29 7.24 0.82 4.50
N LEU A 30 7.71 2.02 4.85
CA LEU A 30 8.96 2.22 5.58
C LEU A 30 8.63 2.72 6.99
N VAL A 31 8.94 1.90 7.99
CA VAL A 31 8.58 2.16 9.38
C VAL A 31 9.76 1.93 10.31
N LYS A 32 9.89 2.74 11.37
CA LYS A 32 10.91 2.53 12.40
C LYS A 32 10.65 1.20 13.12
N ASN A 33 11.65 0.32 13.16
CA ASN A 33 11.55 -1.01 13.75
C ASN A 33 11.00 -1.00 15.19
N LYS A 34 11.50 -0.11 16.05
CA LYS A 34 11.10 0.00 17.46
C LYS A 34 9.62 0.32 17.60
N PHE A 35 9.13 1.27 16.79
CA PHE A 35 7.72 1.62 16.77
C PHE A 35 6.87 0.45 16.26
N LEU A 36 7.28 -0.20 15.17
CA LEU A 36 6.55 -1.33 14.59
C LEU A 36 6.28 -2.42 15.64
N TRP A 37 7.32 -2.88 16.32
CA TRP A 37 7.20 -3.94 17.33
C TRP A 37 6.39 -3.52 18.56
N GLN A 38 6.44 -2.24 18.95
CA GLN A 38 5.63 -1.72 20.05
C GLN A 38 4.15 -1.56 19.68
N ALA A 39 3.85 -1.26 18.42
CA ALA A 39 2.50 -0.93 17.98
C ALA A 39 1.71 -2.15 17.47
N LEU A 40 2.36 -3.17 16.91
CA LEU A 40 1.70 -4.40 16.43
C LEU A 40 0.75 -5.04 17.45
N PRO A 41 1.10 -5.23 18.74
CA PRO A 41 0.20 -5.83 19.72
C PRO A 41 -1.05 -4.99 20.04
N ARG A 42 -1.03 -3.70 19.66
CA ARG A 42 -2.12 -2.77 19.91
C ARG A 42 -3.17 -2.80 18.81
N ILE A 43 -2.87 -3.38 17.65
CA ILE A 43 -3.83 -3.55 16.54
C ILE A 43 -4.99 -4.42 17.03
N LYS A 44 -6.21 -3.94 16.78
CA LYS A 44 -7.43 -4.62 17.22
C LYS A 44 -8.08 -5.34 16.06
N LYS A 45 -8.68 -6.49 16.37
CA LYS A 45 -9.48 -7.25 15.41
C LYS A 45 -10.66 -6.40 14.98
N ASN A 46 -10.81 -6.22 13.67
CA ASN A 46 -11.90 -5.43 13.11
C ASN A 46 -13.24 -6.17 13.30
N LYS A 47 -14.22 -5.49 13.89
CA LYS A 47 -15.52 -6.08 14.26
C LYS A 47 -16.35 -6.59 13.08
N ARG A 48 -16.21 -5.99 11.90
CA ARG A 48 -17.03 -6.33 10.71
C ARG A 48 -16.48 -7.54 9.97
N SER A 49 -15.17 -7.58 9.80
CA SER A 49 -14.47 -8.62 9.04
C SER A 49 -13.96 -9.79 9.90
N GLY A 50 -13.68 -9.56 11.17
CA GLY A 50 -12.95 -10.51 11.99
C GLY A 50 -11.46 -10.60 11.65
N GLU A 51 -10.87 -9.63 10.96
CA GLU A 51 -9.45 -9.64 10.58
C GLU A 51 -8.66 -8.54 11.31
N TYR A 52 -7.33 -8.69 11.38
CA TYR A 52 -6.43 -7.62 11.79
C TYR A 52 -5.91 -6.89 10.55
N TYR A 53 -6.00 -5.57 10.53
CA TYR A 53 -5.41 -4.78 9.45
C TYR A 53 -4.11 -4.15 9.89
N LEU A 54 -3.04 -4.47 9.15
CA LEU A 54 -1.75 -3.80 9.35
C LEU A 54 -1.85 -2.29 9.09
N THR A 55 -2.82 -1.85 8.28
CA THR A 55 -3.06 -0.45 7.95
C THR A 55 -3.47 0.39 9.17
N ASP A 56 -4.04 -0.22 10.22
CA ASP A 56 -4.36 0.44 11.50
C ASP A 56 -3.09 0.93 12.23
N LEU A 57 -1.91 0.41 11.86
CA LEU A 57 -0.63 0.87 12.37
C LEU A 57 -0.40 2.37 12.13
N LEU A 58 -0.93 2.93 11.04
CA LEU A 58 -0.77 4.34 10.72
C LEU A 58 -1.51 5.24 11.71
N GLU A 59 -2.73 4.87 12.08
CA GLU A 59 -3.50 5.60 13.08
C GLU A 59 -2.81 5.54 14.45
N LEU A 60 -2.28 4.37 14.83
CA LEU A 60 -1.48 4.22 16.06
C LEU A 60 -0.21 5.08 16.04
N ALA A 61 0.44 5.24 14.87
CA ALA A 61 1.62 6.08 14.71
C ALA A 61 1.27 7.55 14.96
N VAL A 62 0.19 8.03 14.34
CA VAL A 62 -0.30 9.41 14.49
C VAL A 62 -0.70 9.70 15.93
N GLN A 63 -1.42 8.78 16.58
CA GLN A 63 -1.76 8.89 18.01
C GLN A 63 -0.53 8.92 18.92
N ALA A 64 0.56 8.25 18.54
CA ALA A 64 1.84 8.29 19.26
C ALA A 64 2.68 9.54 18.95
N GLY A 65 2.14 10.50 18.19
CA GLY A 65 2.84 11.73 17.81
C GLY A 65 3.84 11.58 16.67
N HIS A 66 3.86 10.44 15.97
CA HIS A 66 4.67 10.26 14.78
C HIS A 66 3.99 10.86 13.55
N ARG A 67 4.81 11.43 12.66
CA ARG A 67 4.35 11.94 11.36
C ARG A 67 4.33 10.80 10.33
N ALA A 68 3.20 10.60 9.66
CA ALA A 68 3.07 9.67 8.53
C ALA A 68 2.92 10.45 7.20
N ILE A 69 3.63 10.01 6.17
CA ILE A 69 3.61 10.65 4.84
C ILE A 69 3.35 9.60 3.76
N ALA A 70 2.59 9.98 2.73
CA ALA A 70 2.45 9.20 1.52
C ALA A 70 3.51 9.66 0.50
N VAL A 71 4.14 8.69 -0.16
CA VAL A 71 5.06 8.92 -1.28
C VAL A 71 4.35 8.47 -2.55
N PRO A 72 4.14 9.34 -3.55
CA PRO A 72 3.57 8.94 -4.83
C PRO A 72 4.55 8.05 -5.59
N VAL A 73 4.01 7.04 -6.27
CA VAL A 73 4.78 6.29 -7.27
C VAL A 73 4.80 7.04 -8.59
N ALA A 74 5.87 6.85 -9.39
CA ALA A 74 6.02 7.52 -10.68
C ALA A 74 4.98 7.00 -11.69
N HIS A 75 4.70 5.70 -11.64
CA HIS A 75 3.73 5.04 -12.49
C HIS A 75 2.84 4.11 -11.69
N VAL A 76 1.53 4.13 -11.98
CA VAL A 76 0.55 3.24 -11.33
C VAL A 76 0.95 1.77 -11.48
N SER A 77 1.56 1.40 -12.62
CA SER A 77 2.06 0.06 -12.90
C SER A 77 3.07 -0.48 -11.89
N GLU A 78 3.79 0.38 -11.17
CA GLU A 78 4.76 -0.02 -10.13
C GLU A 78 4.08 -0.43 -8.81
N ALA A 79 2.81 -0.07 -8.65
CA ALA A 79 2.01 -0.31 -7.45
C ALA A 79 0.71 -1.08 -7.74
N THR A 80 0.58 -1.67 -8.94
CA THR A 80 -0.57 -2.48 -9.30
C THR A 80 -0.51 -3.81 -8.54
N GLY A 81 -1.40 -3.99 -7.57
CA GLY A 81 -1.60 -5.27 -6.89
C GLY A 81 -2.38 -6.27 -7.75
N VAL A 82 -2.11 -7.55 -7.58
CA VAL A 82 -2.82 -8.65 -8.26
C VAL A 82 -3.75 -9.33 -7.27
N ASN A 83 -5.05 -9.04 -7.38
CA ASN A 83 -6.08 -9.60 -6.50
C ASN A 83 -7.08 -10.50 -7.22
N THR A 84 -7.06 -10.54 -8.57
CA THR A 84 -7.93 -11.38 -9.40
C THR A 84 -7.15 -11.89 -10.62
N ILE A 85 -7.73 -12.81 -11.38
CA ILE A 85 -7.11 -13.35 -12.60
C ILE A 85 -6.99 -12.25 -13.67
N GLU A 86 -7.96 -11.33 -13.74
CA GLU A 86 -7.93 -10.18 -14.63
C GLU A 86 -6.75 -9.26 -14.28
N HIS A 87 -6.55 -8.96 -12.99
CA HIS A 87 -5.38 -8.20 -12.54
C HIS A 87 -4.06 -8.89 -12.89
N LEU A 88 -4.02 -10.23 -12.89
CA LEU A 88 -2.82 -10.98 -13.29
C LEU A 88 -2.51 -10.79 -14.78
N LYS A 89 -3.53 -10.87 -15.64
CA LYS A 89 -3.39 -10.60 -17.09
C LYS A 89 -2.91 -9.17 -17.35
N ASP A 90 -3.44 -8.22 -16.59
CA ASP A 90 -3.01 -6.81 -16.67
C ASP A 90 -1.55 -6.66 -16.24
N ALA A 91 -1.15 -7.28 -15.13
CA ALA A 91 0.23 -7.26 -14.64
C ALA A 91 1.20 -7.90 -15.64
N GLN A 92 0.83 -9.00 -16.28
CA GLN A 92 1.62 -9.63 -17.34
C GLN A 92 1.81 -8.68 -18.52
N THR A 93 0.74 -8.02 -18.98
CA THR A 93 0.81 -7.07 -20.09
C THR A 93 1.72 -5.88 -19.75
N ILE A 94 1.67 -5.39 -18.51
CA ILE A 94 2.55 -4.32 -18.02
C ILE A 94 4.01 -4.78 -18.04
N TYR A 95 4.28 -6.01 -17.59
CA TYR A 95 5.62 -6.58 -17.56
C TYR A 95 6.21 -6.77 -18.98
N GLU A 96 5.45 -7.33 -19.91
CA GLU A 96 5.89 -7.50 -21.31
C GLU A 96 6.23 -6.15 -21.96
N LYS A 97 5.42 -5.11 -21.71
CA LYS A 97 5.70 -3.75 -22.18
C LYS A 97 6.96 -3.16 -21.54
N SER A 98 7.27 -3.48 -20.29
CA SER A 98 8.46 -2.95 -19.60
C SER A 98 9.76 -3.55 -20.16
N LEU A 99 9.74 -4.83 -20.57
CA LEU A 99 10.84 -5.49 -21.27
C LEU A 99 11.09 -4.83 -22.64
N ASN A 100 10.03 -4.63 -23.43
CA ASN A 100 10.14 -4.07 -24.78
C ASN A 100 10.55 -2.58 -24.79
N SER A 101 10.28 -1.84 -23.70
CA SER A 101 10.66 -0.43 -23.56
C SER A 101 12.04 -0.22 -22.93
N GLY A 102 12.78 -1.30 -22.64
CA GLY A 102 14.11 -1.23 -22.02
C GLY A 102 14.11 -0.75 -20.57
N ARG A 103 12.94 -0.58 -19.94
CA ARG A 103 12.84 -0.22 -18.50
C ARG A 103 13.27 -1.35 -17.58
N HIS A 104 13.27 -2.58 -18.07
CA HIS A 104 13.81 -3.77 -17.40
C HIS A 104 14.91 -4.38 -18.29
N SER A 105 16.06 -3.71 -18.41
CA SER A 105 17.28 -4.43 -18.78
C SER A 105 17.55 -5.47 -17.68
N ALA A 106 17.55 -6.76 -18.05
CA ALA A 106 17.88 -7.87 -17.17
C ALA A 106 19.14 -7.56 -16.33
N PRO A 107 19.25 -8.04 -15.08
CA PRO A 107 20.50 -7.91 -14.34
C PRO A 107 21.59 -8.56 -15.19
N GLY A 108 22.48 -7.72 -15.73
CA GLY A 108 23.60 -8.17 -16.55
C GLY A 108 24.34 -9.26 -15.79
N LYS A 109 24.64 -10.37 -16.48
CA LYS A 109 25.49 -11.43 -15.94
C LYS A 109 26.73 -10.75 -15.36
N ARG A 110 26.92 -10.85 -14.03
CA ARG A 110 28.20 -10.46 -13.42
C ARG A 110 29.27 -11.28 -14.13
N GLN A 111 30.25 -10.57 -14.71
CA GLN A 111 31.49 -11.17 -15.17
C GLN A 111 32.19 -11.89 -14.01
#